data_AF-A0A290QM03-F1
#
_entry.id   AF-A0A290QM03-F1
#
_cell.length_a   1.000
_cell.length_b   1.000
_cell.length_c   1.000
_cell.angle_alpha   90.00
_cell.angle_beta   90.00
_cell.angle_gamma   90.00
#
_symmetry.space_group_name_H-M   'P 1'
#
loop_
_entity.id
_entity.type
_entity.pdbx_description
1 polymer ?
#
loop_
_entity_poly.entity_id
_entity_poly.type
_entity_poly.pdbx_seq_one_letter_code
_entity_poly.pdbx_strand_id
1 'polypeptide(L)'
;MRLKIKWNDDRVRGAATALLLIGRDLLSRGITEDLVATALTLYRDDPDGYKLSKAAWADVREPGPLTKPQHVAYYKNLLLAVDALLVKTAQAKREFNSFTDLDNYLITALKGVR
;
A
#
# COMPACT_ATOMS: atom_id res chain seq x y z
N MET A 1 24.63 11.92 3.66
CA MET A 1 23.25 12.42 3.44
C MET A 1 22.44 11.33 2.76
N ARG A 2 21.32 10.88 3.33
CA ARG A 2 20.40 9.97 2.62
C ARG A 2 19.70 10.74 1.50
N LEU A 3 19.68 10.19 0.29
CA LEU A 3 18.91 10.74 -0.82
C LEU A 3 17.42 10.72 -0.48
N LYS A 4 16.78 11.89 -0.54
CA LYS A 4 15.33 12.00 -0.39
C LYS A 4 14.60 11.08 -1.36
N ILE A 5 13.48 10.53 -0.92
CA ILE A 5 12.57 9.76 -1.77
C ILE A 5 11.66 10.76 -2.48
N LYS A 6 11.79 10.87 -3.79
CA LYS A 6 10.95 11.77 -4.59
C LYS A 6 9.62 11.10 -4.92
N TRP A 7 8.59 11.90 -5.20
CA TRP A 7 7.27 11.43 -5.62
C TRP A 7 7.27 10.43 -6.80
N ASN A 8 8.27 10.50 -7.69
CA ASN A 8 8.41 9.62 -8.85
C ASN A 8 9.32 8.40 -8.61
N ASP A 9 9.82 8.24 -7.39
CA ASP A 9 10.75 7.17 -7.05
C ASP A 9 10.03 5.82 -6.98
N ASP A 10 10.72 4.76 -7.41
CA ASP A 10 10.21 3.39 -7.35
C ASP A 10 9.86 2.96 -5.93
N ARG A 11 10.50 3.55 -4.92
CA ARG A 11 10.20 3.32 -3.51
C ARG A 11 8.77 3.73 -3.14
N VAL A 12 8.24 4.79 -3.74
CA VAL A 12 6.85 5.25 -3.52
C VAL A 12 5.88 4.28 -4.18
N ARG A 13 6.12 3.94 -5.45
CA ARG A 13 5.28 2.99 -6.20
C ARG A 13 5.31 1.60 -5.59
N GLY A 14 6.48 1.15 -5.12
CA GLY A 14 6.68 -0.11 -4.44
C GLY A 14 5.91 -0.19 -3.12
N ALA A 15 5.98 0.85 -2.28
CA ALA A 15 5.23 0.90 -1.03
C ALA A 15 3.70 0.89 -1.27
N ALA A 16 3.21 1.65 -2.25
CA ALA A 16 1.79 1.65 -2.61
C ALA A 16 1.31 0.29 -3.14
N THR A 17 2.12 -0.35 -4.00
CA THR A 17 1.81 -1.68 -4.55
C THR A 17 1.84 -2.75 -3.46
N ALA A 18 2.84 -2.70 -2.57
CA ALA A 18 2.97 -3.64 -1.46
C ALA A 18 1.81 -3.52 -0.49
N LEU A 19 1.43 -2.29 -0.13
CA LEU A 19 0.27 -1.99 0.70
C LEU A 19 -1.01 -2.62 0.12
N LEU A 20 -1.25 -2.49 -1.19
CA LEU A 20 -2.43 -3.07 -1.82
C LEU A 20 -2.40 -4.60 -1.83
N LEU A 21 -1.29 -5.20 -2.28
CA LEU A 21 -1.21 -6.66 -2.39
C LEU A 21 -1.25 -7.35 -1.02
N ILE A 22 -0.45 -6.87 -0.06
CA ILE A 22 -0.44 -7.40 1.30
C ILE A 22 -1.77 -7.08 1.99
N GLY A 23 -2.32 -5.88 1.80
CA GLY A 23 -3.63 -5.52 2.33
C GLY A 23 -4.74 -6.45 1.83
N ARG A 24 -4.72 -6.82 0.55
CA ARG A 24 -5.66 -7.80 -0.02
C ARG A 24 -5.52 -9.18 0.63
N ASP A 25 -4.29 -9.65 0.82
CA ASP A 25 -4.03 -10.92 1.50
C ASP A 25 -4.51 -10.89 2.97
N LEU A 26 -4.20 -9.83 3.72
CA LEU A 26 -4.70 -9.62 5.08
C LEU A 26 -6.24 -9.60 5.15
N LEU A 27 -6.89 -8.88 4.24
CA LEU A 27 -8.35 -8.83 4.14
C LEU A 27 -8.95 -10.21 3.83
N SER A 28 -8.27 -11.03 3.02
CA SER A 28 -8.73 -12.40 2.74
C SER A 28 -8.73 -13.29 3.98
N ARG A 29 -7.79 -13.02 4.91
CA ARG A 29 -7.68 -13.66 6.22
C ARG A 29 -8.60 -13.04 7.28
N GLY A 30 -9.35 -11.99 6.92
CA GLY A 30 -10.26 -11.28 7.82
C GLY A 30 -9.59 -10.24 8.71
N ILE A 31 -8.34 -9.88 8.44
CA ILE A 31 -7.61 -8.84 9.17
C ILE A 31 -7.97 -7.50 8.55
N THR A 32 -8.66 -6.63 9.30
CA THR A 32 -9.11 -5.31 8.85
C THR A 32 -8.58 -4.15 9.68
N GLU A 33 -8.16 -4.43 10.92
CA GLU A 33 -7.62 -3.45 11.86
C GLU A 33 -6.18 -3.08 11.47
N ASP A 34 -5.88 -1.78 11.54
CA ASP A 34 -4.57 -1.21 11.18
C ASP A 34 -3.97 -1.77 9.88
N LEU A 35 -4.85 -2.08 8.91
CA LEU A 35 -4.50 -2.80 7.69
C LEU A 35 -3.31 -2.17 6.95
N VAL A 36 -3.35 -0.85 6.78
CA VAL A 36 -2.32 -0.08 6.07
C VAL A 36 -0.98 -0.14 6.81
N ALA A 37 -0.99 0.08 8.12
CA ALA A 37 0.23 0.06 8.93
C ALA A 37 0.84 -1.36 8.99
N THR A 38 -0.01 -2.37 9.17
CA THR A 38 0.39 -3.78 9.16
C THR A 38 0.99 -4.16 7.81
N ALA A 39 0.34 -3.81 6.70
CA ALA A 39 0.84 -4.13 5.36
C ALA A 39 2.21 -3.49 5.06
N LEU A 40 2.39 -2.23 5.46
CA LEU A 40 3.67 -1.54 5.29
C LEU A 40 4.75 -2.15 6.18
N THR A 41 4.44 -2.50 7.43
CA THR A 41 5.38 -3.16 8.35
C THR A 41 5.86 -4.49 7.78
N LEU A 42 4.93 -5.34 7.32
CA LEU A 42 5.27 -6.62 6.68
C LEU A 42 6.15 -6.44 5.44
N TYR A 43 5.90 -5.39 4.64
CA TYR A 43 6.76 -5.07 3.49
C TYR A 43 8.16 -4.62 3.90
N ARG A 44 8.31 -3.91 5.03
CA ARG A 44 9.62 -3.47 5.53
C ARG A 44 10.43 -4.58 6.18
N ASP A 45 9.75 -5.49 6.88
CA ASP A 45 10.37 -6.59 7.60
C ASP A 45 10.91 -7.67 6.65
N ASP A 46 10.20 -7.95 5.54
CA ASP A 46 10.63 -8.92 4.55
C ASP A 46 10.42 -8.45 3.09
N PRO A 47 11.27 -7.52 2.59
CA PRO A 47 11.17 -7.02 1.22
C PRO A 47 11.42 -8.11 0.16
N ASP A 48 12.22 -9.12 0.47
CA ASP A 48 12.61 -10.17 -0.49
C ASP A 48 11.55 -11.28 -0.56
N GLY A 49 10.99 -11.70 0.58
CA GLY A 49 9.82 -12.58 0.60
C GLY A 49 8.59 -11.94 -0.03
N TYR A 50 8.43 -10.61 0.10
CA TYR A 50 7.42 -9.87 -0.67
C TYR A 50 7.63 -10.01 -2.18
N LYS A 51 8.86 -9.84 -2.71
CA LYS A 51 9.12 -9.95 -4.15
C LYS A 51 8.80 -11.34 -4.69
N LEU A 52 9.12 -12.39 -3.93
CA LEU A 52 8.78 -13.76 -4.27
C LEU A 52 7.26 -13.98 -4.31
N SER A 53 6.56 -13.52 -3.26
CA SER A 53 5.10 -13.66 -3.17
C SER A 53 4.37 -12.84 -4.24
N LYS A 54 4.84 -11.63 -4.52
CA LYS A 54 4.31 -10.73 -5.55
C LYS A 54 4.25 -11.40 -6.92
N ALA A 55 5.26 -12.20 -7.28
CA ALA A 55 5.31 -12.87 -8.57
C ALA A 55 4.17 -13.90 -8.75
N ALA A 56 3.65 -14.45 -7.66
CA ALA A 56 2.54 -15.41 -7.67
C ALA A 56 1.17 -14.73 -7.47
N TRP A 57 1.14 -13.47 -7.08
CA TRP A 57 -0.11 -12.74 -6.82
C TRP A 57 -0.69 -12.11 -8.08
N ALA A 58 -2.02 -12.16 -8.19
CA ALA A 58 -2.76 -11.45 -9.22
C ALA A 58 -2.54 -9.92 -9.13
N ASP A 59 -2.77 -9.20 -10.22
CA ASP A 59 -2.60 -7.76 -10.29
C ASP A 59 -3.36 -7.02 -9.18
N VAL A 60 -2.88 -5.84 -8.77
CA VAL A 60 -3.52 -5.05 -7.71
C VAL A 60 -4.97 -4.70 -8.01
N ARG A 61 -5.37 -4.62 -9.28
CA ARG A 61 -6.76 -4.31 -9.69
C ARG A 61 -7.68 -5.51 -9.57
N GLU A 62 -7.14 -6.72 -9.42
CA GLU A 62 -7.95 -7.92 -9.26
C GLU A 62 -8.36 -8.10 -7.79
N PRO A 63 -9.65 -8.34 -7.52
CA PRO A 63 -10.15 -8.48 -6.15
C PRO A 63 -9.84 -9.85 -5.53
N GLY A 64 -9.40 -10.84 -6.30
CA GLY A 64 -9.11 -12.18 -5.77
C GLY A 64 -8.00 -12.15 -4.71
N PRO A 65 -8.09 -12.87 -3.58
CA PRO A 65 -9.03 -13.93 -3.20
C PRO A 65 -10.19 -13.47 -2.29
N LEU A 66 -10.62 -12.21 -2.38
CA LEU A 66 -11.65 -11.68 -1.48
C LEU A 66 -13.03 -12.26 -1.80
N THR A 67 -13.59 -13.03 -0.87
CA THR A 67 -14.91 -13.67 -1.01
C THR A 67 -16.04 -12.87 -0.36
N LYS A 68 -15.74 -12.06 0.66
CA LYS A 68 -16.74 -11.26 1.38
C LYS A 68 -16.97 -9.91 0.67
N PRO A 69 -18.23 -9.55 0.33
CA PRO A 69 -18.53 -8.28 -0.36
C PRO A 69 -17.98 -7.04 0.35
N GLN A 70 -18.03 -7.03 1.68
CA GLN A 70 -17.48 -5.94 2.49
C GLN A 70 -15.96 -5.77 2.33
N HIS A 71 -15.20 -6.86 2.20
CA HIS A 71 -13.75 -6.79 1.97
C HIS A 71 -13.44 -6.35 0.55
N VAL A 72 -14.24 -6.79 -0.43
CA VAL A 72 -14.14 -6.32 -1.81
C VAL A 72 -14.39 -4.81 -1.88
N ALA A 73 -15.41 -4.31 -1.19
CA ALA A 73 -15.71 -2.88 -1.12
C ALA A 73 -14.55 -2.09 -0.49
N TYR A 74 -14.06 -2.54 0.66
CA TYR A 74 -12.90 -1.92 1.31
C TYR A 74 -11.69 -1.90 0.38
N TYR A 75 -11.35 -3.04 -0.23
CA TYR A 75 -10.21 -3.12 -1.14
C TYR A 75 -10.33 -2.17 -2.34
N LYS A 76 -11.53 -2.04 -2.92
CA LYS A 76 -11.79 -1.07 -4.00
C LYS A 76 -11.64 0.37 -3.53
N ASN A 77 -12.16 0.71 -2.35
CA ASN A 77 -12.01 2.04 -1.76
C ASN A 77 -10.54 2.36 -1.49
N LEU A 78 -9.77 1.38 -1.02
CA LEU A 78 -8.33 1.50 -0.80
C LEU A 78 -7.57 1.72 -2.11
N LEU A 79 -7.90 0.97 -3.16
CA LEU A 79 -7.30 1.13 -4.48
C LEU A 79 -7.51 2.55 -5.02
N LEU A 80 -8.75 3.05 -4.98
CA LEU A 80 -9.09 4.41 -5.41
C LEU A 80 -8.39 5.48 -4.57
N ALA A 81 -8.33 5.29 -3.25
CA ALA A 81 -7.67 6.23 -2.34
C ALA A 81 -6.15 6.28 -2.58
N VAL A 82 -5.52 5.13 -2.83
CA VAL A 82 -4.09 5.05 -3.17
C VAL A 82 -3.81 5.73 -4.51
N ASP A 83 -4.61 5.47 -5.54
CA ASP A 83 -4.44 6.12 -6.84
C ASP A 83 -4.58 7.65 -6.74
N ALA A 84 -5.62 8.13 -6.05
CA ALA A 84 -5.82 9.56 -5.80
C ALA A 84 -4.65 10.18 -5.00
N LEU A 85 -4.14 9.44 -4.01
CA LEU A 85 -3.01 9.87 -3.20
C LEU A 85 -1.73 9.98 -4.03
N LEU A 86 -1.45 9.01 -4.90
CA LEU A 86 -0.28 9.04 -5.79
C LEU A 86 -0.36 10.22 -6.76
N VAL A 87 -1.53 10.51 -7.34
CA VAL A 87 -1.75 11.71 -8.18
C VAL A 87 -1.47 12.98 -7.39
N LYS A 88 -2.02 13.12 -6.18
CA LYS A 88 -1.79 14.28 -5.31
C LYS A 88 -0.32 14.45 -4.94
N THR A 89 0.36 13.34 -4.65
CA THR A 89 1.79 13.32 -4.29
C THR A 89 2.64 13.79 -5.47
N ALA A 90 2.31 13.37 -6.69
CA ALA A 90 2.97 13.80 -7.92
C ALA A 90 2.72 15.29 -8.24
N GLN A 91 1.47 15.76 -8.14
CA GLN A 91 1.11 17.16 -8.36
C GLN A 91 1.83 18.09 -7.38
N ALA A 92 1.88 17.72 -6.11
CA ALA A 92 2.58 18.47 -5.07
C ALA A 92 4.10 18.31 -5.12
N LYS A 93 4.62 17.45 -6.02
CA LYS A 93 6.04 17.05 -6.10
C LYS A 93 6.62 16.68 -4.73
N ARG A 94 5.85 15.98 -3.92
CA ARG A 94 6.21 15.70 -2.52
C ARG A 94 7.49 14.88 -2.46
N GLU A 95 8.31 15.15 -1.45
CA GLU A 95 9.51 14.39 -1.14
C GLU A 95 9.41 13.86 0.29
N PHE A 96 10.03 12.71 0.55
CA PHE A 96 10.10 12.09 1.86
C PHE A 96 11.55 11.93 2.28
N ASN A 97 11.80 12.13 3.57
CA ASN A 97 13.16 12.09 4.11
C ASN A 97 13.62 10.66 4.42
N SER A 98 12.68 9.72 4.56
CA SER A 98 12.95 8.31 4.89
C SER A 98 11.77 7.41 4.50
N PHE A 99 11.97 6.10 4.59
CA PHE A 99 10.88 5.13 4.46
C PHE A 99 9.82 5.32 5.56
N THR A 100 10.24 5.59 6.80
CA THR A 100 9.31 5.88 7.89
C THR A 100 8.44 7.11 7.62
N ASP A 101 9.01 8.16 7.03
CA ASP A 101 8.27 9.38 6.64
C ASP A 101 7.24 9.08 5.54
N LEU A 102 7.63 8.28 4.54
CA LEU A 102 6.72 7.78 3.51
C LEU A 102 5.59 6.92 4.12
N ASP A 103 5.92 5.98 4.99
CA ASP A 103 4.96 5.04 5.56
C ASP A 103 3.97 5.78 6.48
N ASN A 104 4.46 6.70 7.34
CA ASN A 104 3.62 7.56 8.16
C ASN A 104 2.67 8.43 7.33
N TYR A 105 3.14 8.94 6.19
CA TYR A 105 2.30 9.68 5.27
C TYR A 105 1.19 8.81 4.67
N LEU A 106 1.50 7.60 4.20
CA LEU A 106 0.52 6.67 3.66
C LEU A 106 -0.52 6.27 4.72
N ILE A 107 -0.07 5.92 5.93
CA ILE A 107 -0.94 5.58 7.08
C ILE A 107 -1.89 6.74 7.39
N THR A 108 -1.35 7.96 7.47
CA THR A 108 -2.16 9.15 7.81
C THR A 108 -3.15 9.49 6.70
N ALA A 109 -2.72 9.43 5.43
CA ALA A 109 -3.55 9.81 4.29
C ALA A 109 -4.66 8.81 3.98
N LEU A 110 -4.44 7.53 4.30
CA LEU A 110 -5.41 6.45 4.09
C LEU A 110 -6.20 6.12 5.36
N LYS A 111 -5.99 6.89 6.44
CA LYS A 111 -6.73 6.72 7.69
C LYS A 111 -8.22 6.96 7.45
N GLY A 112 -9.03 5.96 7.75
CA GLY A 112 -10.48 6.03 7.62
C GLY A 112 -11.04 5.52 6.29
N VAL A 113 -10.19 5.04 5.36
CA VAL A 113 -10.67 4.28 4.21
C VAL A 113 -11.26 2.96 4.69
N ARG A 114 -12.52 2.67 4.34
CA ARG A 114 -13.25 1.43 4.64
C ARG A 114 -14.25 1.13 3.54
#